data_AF-A0AAD8D2D3-F1
#
_entry.id   AF-A0AAD8D2D3-F1
#
_cell.length_a   1.000
_cell.length_b   1.000
_cell.length_c   1.000
_cell.angle_alpha   90.00
_cell.angle_beta   90.00
_cell.angle_gamma   90.00
#
_symmetry.space_group_name_H-M   'P 1'
#
loop_
_entity.id
_entity.type
_entity.pdbx_description
1 polymer ?
#
loop_
_entity_poly.entity_id
_entity_poly.type
_entity_poly.pdbx_seq_one_letter_code
_entity_poly.pdbx_strand_id
1 'polypeptide(L)'
;MSYCQKASLRRICRETLTHTTAHGISSILRSKSTFQKNCWIVFVIFVITCMLWQCSELIIAFFQYPSQERITLVNNSKLKFPAVTLCNLNRVRKSLLNSKYSFLKKELPFLDNDFGSNLTRDTENDHEYSYSLDYALSKLSIENQAEAGHQLEDMLLSCKFHGSRCDKR
;
A
#
# COMPACT_ATOMS: atom_id res chain seq x y z
N MET A 1 -34.39 -72.87 -7.00
CA MET A 1 -35.15 -72.48 -5.80
C MET A 1 -34.31 -71.45 -5.06
N SER A 2 -34.40 -70.18 -5.44
CA SER A 2 -33.57 -69.09 -4.91
C SER A 2 -34.49 -68.09 -4.22
N TYR A 3 -34.55 -68.14 -2.89
CA TYR A 3 -35.35 -67.21 -2.09
C TYR A 3 -34.70 -65.81 -2.13
N CYS A 4 -35.42 -64.82 -2.66
CA CYS A 4 -35.07 -63.40 -2.54
C CYS A 4 -35.45 -62.93 -1.13
N GLN A 5 -34.48 -62.83 -0.24
CA GLN A 5 -34.68 -62.36 1.12
C GLN A 5 -34.77 -60.82 1.11
N LYS A 6 -35.96 -60.26 1.37
CA LYS A 6 -36.17 -58.80 1.46
C LYS A 6 -35.24 -58.23 2.53
N ALA A 7 -34.18 -57.54 2.12
CA ALA A 7 -33.29 -56.87 3.05
C ALA A 7 -34.03 -55.68 3.69
N SER A 8 -34.14 -55.70 5.02
CA SER A 8 -34.66 -54.56 5.78
C SER A 8 -33.71 -53.37 5.63
N LEU A 9 -34.24 -52.17 5.41
CA LEU A 9 -33.47 -50.92 5.29
C LEU A 9 -32.46 -50.73 6.44
N ARG A 10 -32.84 -51.16 7.64
CA ARG A 10 -31.97 -51.15 8.84
C ARG A 10 -30.72 -52.03 8.69
N ARG A 11 -30.84 -53.18 8.02
CA ARG A 11 -29.72 -54.10 7.79
C ARG A 11 -28.73 -53.48 6.81
N ILE A 12 -29.24 -52.90 5.72
CA ILE A 12 -28.43 -52.23 4.70
C ILE A 12 -27.69 -51.03 5.31
N CYS A 13 -28.38 -50.16 6.04
CA CYS A 13 -27.74 -49.03 6.74
C CYS A 13 -26.69 -49.48 7.76
N ARG A 14 -26.92 -50.59 8.46
CA ARG A 14 -25.95 -51.09 9.44
C ARG A 14 -24.70 -51.63 8.75
N GLU A 15 -24.85 -52.41 7.68
CA GLU A 15 -23.73 -52.93 6.88
C GLU A 15 -22.92 -51.78 6.25
N THR A 16 -23.59 -50.79 5.65
CA THR A 16 -22.88 -49.64 5.06
C THR A 16 -22.16 -48.82 6.12
N LEU A 17 -22.80 -48.50 7.25
CA LEU A 17 -22.20 -47.70 8.31
C LEU A 17 -21.05 -48.42 9.04
N THR A 18 -21.02 -49.76 9.05
CA THR A 18 -19.87 -50.53 9.58
C THR A 18 -18.65 -50.52 8.66
N HIS A 19 -18.84 -50.33 7.35
CA HIS A 19 -17.77 -50.32 6.35
C HIS A 19 -17.32 -48.92 5.93
N THR A 20 -17.76 -47.86 6.63
CA THR A 20 -17.35 -46.49 6.32
C THR A 20 -15.95 -46.19 6.83
N THR A 21 -15.29 -45.24 6.18
CA THR A 21 -14.02 -44.65 6.65
C THR A 21 -14.22 -43.72 7.86
N ALA A 22 -15.46 -43.41 8.26
CA ALA A 22 -15.73 -42.62 9.45
C ALA A 22 -15.49 -43.47 10.71
N HIS A 23 -14.27 -43.39 11.24
CA HIS A 23 -13.76 -44.19 12.36
C HIS A 23 -14.65 -44.18 13.62
N GLY A 24 -15.35 -43.07 13.88
CA GLY A 24 -16.27 -42.95 15.01
C GLY A 24 -17.57 -43.74 14.85
N ILE A 25 -18.10 -43.84 13.62
CA ILE A 25 -19.40 -44.45 13.34
C ILE A 25 -19.35 -45.98 13.45
N SER A 26 -18.27 -46.59 12.98
CA SER A 26 -18.05 -48.04 13.09
C SER A 26 -17.88 -48.48 14.56
N SER A 27 -17.26 -47.63 15.39
CA SER A 27 -17.10 -47.85 16.83
C SER A 27 -18.43 -47.80 17.61
N ILE A 28 -19.35 -46.91 17.22
CA ILE A 28 -20.73 -46.85 17.78
C ILE A 28 -21.49 -48.15 17.46
N LEU A 29 -21.34 -48.69 16.25
CA LEU A 29 -22.07 -49.88 15.79
C LEU A 29 -21.51 -51.20 16.31
N ARG A 30 -20.21 -51.24 16.63
CA ARG A 30 -19.50 -52.39 17.22
C ARG A 30 -19.67 -52.49 18.74
N SER A 31 -20.02 -51.38 19.40
CA SER A 31 -20.21 -51.32 20.85
C SER A 31 -21.37 -52.20 21.33
N LYS A 32 -21.12 -53.03 22.34
CA LYS A 32 -22.11 -53.98 22.90
C LYS A 32 -22.91 -53.40 24.08
N SER A 33 -22.28 -52.52 24.87
CA SER A 33 -22.90 -51.86 26.03
C SER A 33 -23.48 -50.50 25.65
N THR A 34 -24.67 -50.18 26.18
CA THR A 34 -25.33 -48.87 26.00
C THR A 34 -24.45 -47.71 26.50
N PHE A 35 -23.69 -47.92 27.58
CA PHE A 35 -22.77 -46.90 28.11
C PHE A 35 -21.65 -46.58 27.11
N GLN A 36 -20.98 -47.61 26.59
CA GLN A 36 -19.92 -47.45 25.60
C GLN A 36 -20.44 -46.76 24.33
N LYS A 37 -21.65 -47.12 23.89
CA LYS A 37 -22.31 -46.49 22.75
C LYS A 37 -22.53 -44.99 22.98
N ASN A 38 -23.01 -44.60 24.16
CA ASN A 38 -23.22 -43.19 24.51
C ASN A 38 -21.89 -42.43 24.58
N CYS A 39 -20.83 -43.01 25.15
CA CYS A 39 -19.50 -42.40 25.14
C CYS A 39 -18.99 -42.14 23.71
N TRP A 40 -19.14 -43.11 22.80
CA TRP A 40 -18.75 -42.94 21.41
C TRP A 40 -19.59 -41.88 20.69
N ILE A 41 -20.89 -41.80 20.96
CA ILE A 41 -21.76 -40.75 20.39
C ILE A 41 -21.29 -39.37 20.84
N VAL A 42 -21.06 -39.18 22.15
CA VAL A 42 -20.57 -37.90 22.70
C VAL A 42 -19.22 -37.54 22.08
N PHE A 43 -18.30 -38.49 21.98
CA PHE A 43 -16.99 -38.26 21.37
C PHE A 43 -17.09 -37.87 19.90
N VAL A 44 -17.93 -38.55 19.12
CA VAL A 44 -18.14 -38.23 17.70
C VAL A 44 -18.76 -36.83 17.54
N ILE A 45 -19.75 -36.48 18.35
CA ILE A 45 -20.34 -35.14 18.35
C ILE A 45 -19.29 -34.09 18.67
N PHE A 46 -18.48 -34.31 19.71
CA PHE A 46 -17.41 -33.41 20.10
C PHE A 46 -16.41 -33.16 18.96
N VAL A 47 -15.92 -34.23 18.32
CA VAL A 47 -14.99 -34.13 17.19
C VAL A 47 -15.60 -33.41 15.99
N ILE A 48 -16.87 -33.66 15.66
CA ILE A 48 -17.58 -32.95 14.58
C ILE A 48 -17.68 -31.46 14.89
N THR A 49 -18.02 -31.09 16.12
CA THR A 49 -18.08 -29.68 16.53
C THR A 49 -16.73 -28.99 16.41
N CYS A 50 -15.66 -29.63 16.90
CA CYS A 50 -14.29 -29.09 16.76
C CYS A 50 -13.87 -28.95 15.29
N MET A 51 -14.22 -29.93 14.45
CA MET A 51 -13.92 -29.88 13.02
C MET A 51 -14.65 -28.72 12.34
N LEU A 52 -15.95 -28.53 12.60
CA LEU A 52 -16.73 -27.43 12.04
C LEU A 52 -16.20 -26.07 12.50
N TRP A 53 -15.83 -25.94 13.78
CA TRP A 53 -15.17 -24.75 14.31
C TRP A 53 -13.88 -24.44 13.55
N GLN A 54 -12.98 -25.41 13.43
CA GLN A 54 -11.69 -25.24 12.75
C GLN A 54 -11.84 -24.91 11.27
N CYS A 55 -12.80 -25.55 10.58
CA CYS A 55 -13.13 -25.23 9.20
C CYS A 55 -13.66 -23.79 9.05
N SER A 56 -14.46 -23.32 10.00
CA SER A 56 -15.00 -21.94 9.99
C SER A 56 -13.87 -20.91 10.12
N GLU A 57 -12.97 -21.12 11.08
CA GLU A 57 -11.78 -20.27 11.26
C GLU A 57 -10.91 -20.25 9.99
N LEU A 58 -10.69 -21.41 9.37
CA LEU A 58 -9.91 -21.51 8.14
C LEU A 58 -10.57 -20.76 6.97
N ILE A 59 -11.89 -20.85 6.83
CA ILE A 59 -12.65 -20.13 5.80
C ILE A 59 -12.56 -18.61 6.04
N ILE A 60 -12.73 -18.16 7.29
CA ILE A 60 -12.59 -16.75 7.65
C ILE A 60 -11.17 -16.26 7.33
N ALA A 61 -10.15 -16.99 7.75
CA ALA A 61 -8.75 -16.66 7.48
C ALA A 61 -8.43 -16.62 5.98
N PHE A 62 -9.03 -17.49 5.17
CA PHE A 62 -8.89 -17.46 3.72
C PHE A 62 -9.49 -16.18 3.11
N PHE A 63 -10.71 -15.80 3.53
CA PHE A 63 -11.39 -14.60 3.04
C PHE A 63 -10.90 -13.27 3.67
N GLN A 64 -10.00 -13.33 4.65
CA GLN A 64 -9.24 -12.16 5.12
C GLN A 64 -8.13 -11.75 4.14
N TYR A 65 -7.84 -12.58 3.12
CA TYR A 65 -6.79 -12.34 2.12
C TYR A 65 -5.46 -11.89 2.73
N PRO A 66 -4.91 -12.59 3.74
CA PRO A 66 -3.64 -12.20 4.34
C PRO A 66 -2.52 -12.34 3.31
N SER A 67 -1.79 -11.26 3.05
CA SER A 67 -0.59 -11.25 2.21
C SER A 67 0.66 -11.35 3.08
N GLN A 68 1.63 -12.15 2.65
CA GLN A 68 2.93 -12.26 3.30
C GLN A 68 3.97 -11.59 2.39
N GLU A 69 4.48 -10.44 2.81
CA GLU A 69 5.52 -9.73 2.08
C GLU A 69 6.90 -10.24 2.50
N ARG A 70 7.69 -10.71 1.53
CA ARG A 70 9.09 -11.10 1.75
C ARG A 70 10.01 -10.08 1.12
N ILE A 71 10.65 -9.26 1.95
CA ILE A 71 11.67 -8.32 1.50
C ILE A 71 12.99 -9.09 1.31
N THR A 72 13.58 -8.99 0.11
CA THR A 72 14.89 -9.56 -0.18
C THR A 72 15.83 -8.46 -0.67
N LEU A 73 17.05 -8.44 -0.13
CA LEU A 73 18.09 -7.53 -0.59
C LEU A 73 18.90 -8.25 -1.68
N VAL A 74 18.73 -7.81 -2.92
CA VAL A 74 19.50 -8.33 -4.05
C VAL A 74 20.60 -7.34 -4.37
N ASN A 75 21.86 -7.75 -4.26
CA ASN A 75 23.00 -6.92 -4.61
C ASN A 75 23.30 -7.04 -6.11
N ASN A 76 22.94 -6.02 -6.88
CA ASN A 76 23.21 -5.97 -8.32
C ASN A 76 24.44 -5.10 -8.59
N SER A 77 25.37 -5.60 -9.41
CA SER A 77 26.60 -4.87 -9.76
C SER A 77 26.36 -3.62 -10.63
N LYS A 78 25.18 -3.52 -11.26
CA LYS A 78 24.75 -2.36 -12.05
C LYS A 78 23.29 -2.05 -11.71
N LEU A 79 23.03 -0.80 -11.39
CA LEU A 79 21.69 -0.27 -11.08
C LEU A 79 21.39 0.89 -12.00
N LYS A 80 20.11 1.06 -12.36
CA LYS A 80 19.66 2.23 -13.10
C LYS A 80 19.77 3.46 -12.20
N PHE A 81 20.51 4.46 -12.64
CA PHE A 81 20.58 5.72 -11.92
C PHE A 81 19.22 6.43 -11.95
N PRO A 82 18.73 6.94 -10.82
CA PRO A 82 17.41 7.55 -10.74
C PRO A 82 17.37 8.90 -11.46
N ALA A 83 16.17 9.39 -11.74
CA ALA A 83 15.98 10.78 -12.11
C ALA A 83 16.27 11.66 -10.89
N VAL A 84 17.11 12.68 -11.07
CA VAL A 84 17.42 13.68 -10.03
C VAL A 84 16.73 14.97 -10.43
N THR A 85 15.78 15.43 -9.62
CA THR A 85 15.08 16.69 -9.81
C THR A 85 15.65 17.74 -8.85
N LEU A 86 16.16 18.84 -9.40
CA LEU A 86 16.69 19.97 -8.64
C LEU A 86 15.80 21.18 -8.87
N CYS A 87 15.39 21.86 -7.81
CA CYS A 87 14.61 23.09 -7.88
C CYS A 87 15.21 24.12 -6.93
N ASN A 88 15.34 25.36 -7.40
CA ASN A 88 15.69 26.47 -6.53
C ASN A 88 14.44 26.88 -5.75
N LEU A 89 14.54 26.94 -4.42
CA LEU A 89 13.43 27.38 -3.56
C LEU A 89 13.04 28.83 -3.83
N ASN A 90 13.96 29.65 -4.33
CA ASN A 90 13.62 30.95 -4.85
C ASN A 90 12.94 30.79 -6.22
N ARG A 91 11.63 31.04 -6.28
CA ARG A 91 10.81 30.83 -7.48
C ARG A 91 11.10 31.85 -8.59
N VAL A 92 11.59 33.05 -8.25
CA VAL A 92 11.72 34.16 -9.19
C VAL A 92 13.05 34.88 -9.03
N ARG A 93 13.69 35.25 -10.15
CA ARG A 93 14.87 36.11 -10.13
C ARG A 93 14.49 37.55 -9.78
N LYS A 94 15.03 38.08 -8.67
CA LYS A 94 14.80 39.46 -8.22
C LYS A 94 15.14 40.50 -9.30
N SER A 95 16.17 40.24 -10.12
CA SER A 95 16.56 41.11 -11.24
C SER A 95 15.47 41.23 -12.32
N LEU A 96 14.82 40.13 -12.69
CA LEU A 96 13.73 40.14 -13.67
C LEU A 96 12.45 40.72 -13.08
N LEU A 97 12.18 40.46 -11.81
CA LEU A 97 11.05 41.06 -11.11
C LEU A 97 11.20 42.58 -10.97
N ASN A 98 12.42 43.09 -10.80
CA ASN A 98 12.68 44.53 -10.72
C ASN A 98 12.71 45.23 -12.09
N SER A 99 12.89 44.49 -13.17
CA SER A 99 12.98 45.03 -14.53
C SER A 99 11.73 44.69 -15.33
N LYS A 100 11.76 43.60 -16.09
CA LYS A 100 10.73 43.15 -17.04
C LYS A 100 9.36 42.94 -16.39
N TYR A 101 9.33 42.38 -15.18
CA TYR A 101 8.09 42.05 -14.47
C TYR A 101 7.81 42.96 -13.27
N SER A 102 8.30 44.20 -13.31
CA SER A 102 8.10 45.21 -12.26
C SER A 102 6.63 45.51 -11.94
N PHE A 103 5.73 45.31 -12.91
CA PHE A 103 4.29 45.44 -12.70
C PHE A 103 3.72 44.43 -11.69
N LEU A 104 4.35 43.26 -11.52
CA LEU A 104 3.92 42.24 -10.55
C LEU A 104 4.18 42.66 -9.10
N LYS A 105 5.08 43.61 -8.86
CA LYS A 105 5.35 44.11 -7.50
C LYS A 105 4.12 44.70 -6.81
N LYS A 106 3.18 45.24 -7.59
CA LYS A 106 1.90 45.75 -7.06
C LYS A 106 1.09 44.66 -6.34
N GLU A 107 1.27 43.42 -6.75
CA GLU A 107 0.63 42.24 -6.16
C GLU A 107 1.50 41.61 -5.05
N LEU A 108 2.71 42.12 -4.84
CA LEU A 108 3.73 41.61 -3.92
C LEU A 108 4.19 42.72 -2.97
N PRO A 109 3.29 43.24 -2.12
CA PRO A 109 3.54 44.42 -1.26
C PRO A 109 4.70 44.24 -0.26
N PHE A 110 5.12 43.00 -0.03
CA PHE A 110 6.21 42.61 0.86
C PHE A 110 7.60 42.64 0.20
N LEU A 111 7.71 42.84 -1.12
CA LEU A 111 8.99 42.80 -1.85
C LEU A 111 9.74 44.13 -1.96
N ASP A 112 9.11 45.24 -1.56
CA ASP A 112 9.73 46.58 -1.62
C ASP A 112 10.60 46.91 -0.39
N ASN A 113 10.53 46.10 0.67
CA ASN A 113 11.41 46.25 1.81
C ASN A 113 12.79 45.69 1.47
N ASP A 114 13.79 46.56 1.40
CA ASP A 114 15.20 46.18 1.37
C ASP A 114 15.45 45.23 2.55
N PHE A 115 15.69 43.94 2.23
CA PHE A 115 15.82 42.86 3.20
C PHE A 115 17.20 42.95 3.87
N GLY A 116 17.41 44.04 4.60
CA GLY A 116 18.46 44.22 5.58
C GLY A 116 17.90 43.92 6.96
N SER A 117 18.36 42.80 7.53
CA SER A 117 18.35 42.47 8.97
C SER A 117 17.00 42.36 9.70
N ASN A 118 16.77 41.16 10.26
CA ASN A 118 15.81 40.79 11.31
C ASN A 118 14.45 40.27 10.85
N LEU A 119 14.41 39.10 10.20
CA LEU A 119 13.22 38.24 10.27
C LEU A 119 13.32 37.32 11.49
N THR A 120 12.56 37.63 12.53
CA THR A 120 11.92 36.57 13.31
C THR A 120 11.04 35.79 12.34
N ARG A 121 11.36 34.52 12.15
CA ARG A 121 10.71 33.64 11.17
C ARG A 121 9.34 33.21 11.72
N ASP A 122 8.37 34.11 11.67
CA ASP A 122 6.98 33.82 12.00
C ASP A 122 6.34 33.06 10.84
N THR A 123 5.98 31.80 11.08
CA THR A 123 5.50 30.83 10.08
C THR A 123 4.15 31.20 9.44
N GLU A 124 3.40 32.13 10.03
CA GLU A 124 2.12 32.60 9.48
C GLU A 124 2.30 33.48 8.23
N ASN A 125 3.37 34.28 8.17
CA ASN A 125 3.64 35.19 7.05
C ASN A 125 4.16 34.46 5.79
N ASP A 126 4.76 33.27 5.95
CA ASP A 126 5.30 32.47 4.84
C ASP A 126 4.18 31.95 3.91
N HIS A 127 3.02 31.60 4.47
CA HIS A 127 1.87 31.13 3.67
C HIS A 127 1.25 32.26 2.85
N GLU A 128 1.10 33.45 3.44
CA GLU A 128 0.56 34.62 2.76
C GLU A 128 1.48 35.12 1.65
N TYR A 129 2.79 35.13 1.89
CA TYR A 129 3.83 35.42 0.89
C TYR A 129 3.79 34.43 -0.28
N SER A 130 3.68 33.13 0.01
CA SER A 130 3.63 32.09 -1.03
C SER A 130 2.40 32.26 -1.93
N TYR A 131 1.23 32.48 -1.34
CA TYR A 131 -0.04 32.59 -2.09
C TYR A 131 -0.07 33.81 -2.99
N SER A 132 0.37 34.96 -2.48
CA SER A 132 0.46 36.21 -3.24
C SER A 132 1.50 36.12 -4.37
N LEU A 133 2.63 35.46 -4.14
CA LEU A 133 3.61 35.18 -5.20
C LEU A 133 3.05 34.27 -6.29
N ASP A 134 2.32 33.22 -5.93
CA ASP A 134 1.67 32.32 -6.90
C ASP A 134 0.59 33.05 -7.70
N TYR A 135 -0.22 33.88 -7.04
CA TYR A 135 -1.22 34.70 -7.70
C TYR A 135 -0.58 35.70 -8.68
N ALA A 136 0.49 36.39 -8.27
CA ALA A 136 1.20 37.31 -9.15
C ALA A 136 1.79 36.61 -10.38
N LEU A 137 2.40 35.43 -10.18
CA LEU A 137 2.95 34.63 -11.27
C LEU A 137 1.88 34.07 -12.20
N SER A 138 0.68 33.78 -11.69
CA SER A 138 -0.45 33.32 -12.52
C SER A 138 -0.90 34.34 -13.57
N LYS A 139 -0.53 35.62 -13.42
CA LYS A 139 -0.80 36.68 -14.42
C LYS A 139 0.15 36.61 -15.64
N LEU A 140 1.19 35.77 -15.59
CA LEU A 140 2.11 35.52 -16.68
C LEU A 140 1.69 34.30 -17.51
N SER A 141 2.09 34.28 -18.79
CA SER A 141 2.06 33.04 -19.57
C SER A 141 3.10 32.04 -19.03
N ILE A 142 2.90 30.75 -19.32
CA ILE A 142 3.81 29.67 -18.90
C ILE A 142 5.26 29.97 -19.33
N GLU A 143 5.46 30.49 -20.54
CA GLU A 143 6.77 30.88 -21.07
C GLU A 143 7.42 32.00 -20.24
N ASN A 144 6.67 33.05 -19.92
CA ASN A 144 7.15 34.17 -19.11
C ASN A 144 7.42 33.76 -17.66
N GLN A 145 6.63 32.83 -17.12
CA GLN A 145 6.86 32.27 -15.79
C GLN A 145 8.16 31.45 -15.75
N ALA A 146 8.42 30.63 -16.78
CA ALA A 146 9.66 29.89 -16.93
C ALA A 146 10.88 30.84 -17.10
N GLU A 147 10.71 31.93 -17.85
CA GLU A 147 11.74 32.97 -18.01
C GLU A 147 12.03 33.71 -16.69
N ALA A 148 10.99 34.02 -15.90
CA ALA A 148 11.12 34.68 -14.61
C ALA A 148 11.87 33.82 -13.57
N GLY A 149 11.82 32.49 -13.72
CA GLY A 149 12.54 31.51 -12.91
C GLY A 149 14.06 31.48 -13.16
N HIS A 150 14.75 30.64 -12.38
CA HIS A 150 16.20 30.45 -12.52
C HIS A 150 16.52 29.46 -13.64
N GLN A 151 17.43 29.85 -14.53
CA GLN A 151 17.86 29.00 -15.64
C GLN A 151 18.94 28.03 -15.15
N LEU A 152 18.91 26.78 -15.63
CA LEU A 152 19.82 25.74 -15.17
C LEU A 152 21.27 26.09 -15.50
N GLU A 153 21.50 26.75 -16.64
CA GLU A 153 22.81 27.16 -17.13
C GLU A 153 23.52 28.14 -16.18
N ASP A 154 22.74 28.96 -15.46
CA ASP A 154 23.25 29.95 -14.50
C ASP A 154 23.52 29.31 -13.12
N MET A 155 22.82 28.23 -12.79
CA MET A 155 22.93 27.54 -11.50
C MET A 155 23.94 26.38 -11.52
N LEU A 156 24.04 25.66 -12.64
CA LEU A 156 24.81 24.43 -12.76
C LEU A 156 26.25 24.72 -13.19
N LEU A 157 27.14 24.92 -12.22
CA LEU A 157 28.55 25.22 -12.47
C LEU A 157 29.34 24.04 -13.08
N SER A 158 29.04 22.82 -12.67
CA SER A 158 29.70 21.61 -13.18
C SER A 158 28.80 20.39 -12.96
N CYS A 159 28.70 19.54 -13.98
CA CYS A 159 28.01 18.25 -13.89
C CYS A 159 28.90 17.13 -14.44
N LYS A 160 29.04 16.06 -13.66
CA LYS A 160 29.76 14.85 -14.05
C LYS A 160 28.98 13.61 -13.59
N PHE A 161 28.85 12.64 -14.48
CA PHE A 161 28.27 11.35 -14.18
C PHE A 161 29.21 10.25 -14.65
N HIS A 162 29.62 9.36 -13.74
CA HIS A 162 30.63 8.31 -14.01
C HIS A 162 31.91 8.85 -14.68
N GLY A 163 32.40 10.02 -14.22
CA GLY A 163 33.60 10.67 -14.76
C GLY A 163 33.41 11.40 -16.10
N SER A 164 32.27 11.22 -16.77
CA SER A 164 31.94 11.92 -18.02
C SER A 164 31.21 13.24 -17.72
N ARG A 165 31.49 14.29 -18.50
CA ARG A 165 30.75 15.57 -18.39
C ARG A 165 29.32 15.39 -18.89
N CYS A 166 28.37 16.03 -18.21
CA CYS A 166 26.97 16.02 -18.64
C CYS A 166 26.75 16.98 -19.83
N ASP A 167 25.71 16.71 -20.62
CA ASP A 167 25.25 17.57 -21.72
C ASP A 167 24.00 18.37 -21.29
N LYS A 168 23.72 19.50 -21.95
CA LYS A 168 22.65 20.47 -21.61
C LYS A 168 21.30 20.16 -22.27
N ARG A 169 21.06 18.93 -22.71
CA ARG A 169 19.87 18.58 -23.49
C ARG A 169 18.61 18.44 -22.64
#